data_AF-A0A382TSW1-F1
#
_entry.id   AF-A0A382TSW1-F1
#
_cell.length_a   1.000
_cell.length_b   1.000
_cell.length_c   1.000
_cell.angle_alpha   90.00
_cell.angle_beta   90.00
_cell.angle_gamma   90.00
#
_symmetry.space_group_name_H-M   'P 1'
#
loop_
_entity.id
_entity.type
_entity.pdbx_description
1 polymer ?
#
loop_
_entity_poly.entity_id
_entity_poly.type
_entity_poly.pdbx_seq_one_letter_code
_entity_poly.pdbx_strand_id
1 'polypeptide(L)'
;MKKFKDFIQEQYGHQEDAGLSSEHIPHDIDDHDVKQKINAVLGHTASSEYMNPRAAVAQMEAKLALLGLNSQQNSNDLEFAEGAGEFDLAFSRYGEIIGKSVDTPHDEFDHEEKVVSLHVRYEQLETGSFKVYGSLV
;
A
#
# COMPACT_ATOMS: atom_id res chain seq x y z
N MET A 1 -26.01 -3.43 38.71
CA MET A 1 -26.12 -3.83 37.28
C MET A 1 -25.27 -2.87 36.48
N LYS A 2 -24.34 -3.39 35.66
CA LYS A 2 -23.50 -2.57 34.77
C LYS A 2 -24.39 -1.84 33.75
N LYS A 3 -24.01 -0.63 33.34
CA LYS A 3 -24.72 0.10 32.28
C LYS A 3 -24.25 -0.39 30.92
N PHE A 4 -25.11 -0.30 29.91
CA PHE A 4 -24.81 -0.73 28.54
C PHE A 4 -23.49 -0.15 28.00
N LYS A 5 -23.17 1.11 28.33
CA LYS A 5 -21.90 1.76 27.95
C LYS A 5 -20.67 1.08 28.54
N ASP A 6 -20.79 0.55 29.76
CA ASP A 6 -19.69 -0.14 30.45
C ASP A 6 -19.37 -1.46 29.72
N PHE A 7 -20.36 -2.13 29.13
CA PHE A 7 -20.16 -3.34 28.32
C PHE A 7 -19.49 -3.07 26.98
N ILE A 8 -19.84 -1.96 26.32
CA ILE A 8 -19.15 -1.54 25.08
C ILE A 8 -17.68 -1.28 25.36
N GLN A 9 -17.35 -0.60 26.46
CA GLN A 9 -15.98 -0.26 26.79
C GLN A 9 -15.15 -1.49 27.24
N GLU A 10 -15.76 -2.45 27.93
CA GLU A 10 -15.11 -3.71 28.35
C GLU A 10 -14.78 -4.63 27.16
N GLN A 11 -15.61 -4.62 26.10
CA GLN A 11 -15.38 -5.43 24.90
C GLN A 11 -14.18 -4.95 24.06
N TYR A 12 -13.79 -3.68 24.18
CA TYR A 12 -12.58 -3.12 23.54
C TYR A 12 -11.32 -3.22 24.41
N GLY A 13 -11.44 -3.61 25.69
CA GLY A 13 -10.32 -3.58 26.65
C GLY A 13 -9.39 -4.80 26.63
N HIS A 14 -9.75 -5.89 25.96
CA HIS A 14 -8.98 -7.14 25.97
C HIS A 14 -9.17 -7.97 24.70
N GLN A 15 -8.85 -7.38 23.55
CA GLN A 15 -8.39 -8.16 22.41
C GLN A 15 -6.96 -7.70 22.13
N GLU A 16 -6.00 -8.58 22.44
CA GLU A 16 -4.66 -8.45 21.90
C GLU A 16 -4.80 -8.34 20.39
N ASP A 17 -4.58 -7.12 19.94
CA ASP A 17 -4.82 -6.64 18.60
C ASP A 17 -3.98 -7.47 17.62
N ALA A 18 -4.63 -8.13 16.67
CA ALA A 18 -3.98 -8.82 15.55
C ALA A 18 -3.36 -7.81 14.55
N GLY A 19 -2.78 -6.71 15.05
CA GLY A 19 -2.19 -5.61 14.29
C GLY A 19 -3.19 -4.64 13.63
N LEU A 20 -4.49 -4.77 13.90
CA LEU A 20 -5.55 -3.97 13.30
C LEU A 20 -6.33 -3.18 14.36
N SER A 21 -5.63 -2.32 15.11
CA SER A 21 -6.25 -1.40 16.05
C SER A 21 -7.29 -0.54 15.33
N SER A 22 -8.46 -0.41 15.95
CA SER A 22 -9.58 0.40 15.45
C SER A 22 -9.35 1.91 15.66
N GLU A 23 -8.17 2.33 16.13
CA GLU A 23 -7.86 3.75 16.37
C GLU A 23 -7.58 4.50 15.07
N HIS A 24 -7.03 3.82 14.06
CA HIS A 24 -6.67 4.42 12.78
C HIS A 24 -7.61 3.96 11.67
N ILE A 25 -7.92 4.87 10.74
CA ILE A 25 -8.72 4.57 9.56
C ILE A 25 -7.86 3.69 8.63
N PRO A 26 -8.16 2.39 8.44
CA PRO A 26 -7.20 1.45 7.81
C PRO A 26 -6.84 1.76 6.36
N HIS A 27 -7.66 2.57 5.69
CA HIS A 27 -7.51 2.99 4.31
C HIS A 27 -6.92 4.39 4.19
N ASP A 28 -6.71 5.12 5.29
CA ASP A 28 -6.11 6.44 5.25
C ASP A 28 -4.60 6.34 5.05
N ILE A 29 -4.18 6.38 3.80
CA ILE A 29 -2.78 6.35 3.41
C ILE A 29 -2.00 7.60 3.85
N ASP A 30 -2.64 8.68 4.28
CA ASP A 30 -1.95 9.88 4.76
C ASP A 30 -1.56 9.75 6.25
N ASP A 31 -2.17 8.79 6.96
CA ASP A 31 -1.85 8.44 8.33
C ASP A 31 -0.48 7.74 8.42
N HIS A 32 0.36 8.23 9.33
CA HIS A 32 1.73 7.74 9.49
C HIS A 32 1.78 6.27 9.93
N ASP A 33 0.91 5.84 10.84
CA ASP A 33 0.87 4.46 11.33
C ASP A 33 0.37 3.50 10.24
N VAL A 34 -0.59 3.95 9.42
CA VAL A 34 -1.04 3.20 8.24
C VAL A 34 0.09 3.08 7.21
N LYS A 35 0.78 4.18 6.86
CA LYS A 35 1.96 4.13 5.97
C LYS A 35 3.03 3.19 6.49
N GLN A 36 3.33 3.23 7.79
CA GLN A 36 4.32 2.33 8.39
C GLN A 36 3.92 0.86 8.28
N LYS A 37 2.65 0.51 8.52
CA LYS A 37 2.15 -0.85 8.35
C LYS A 37 2.25 -1.31 6.90
N ILE A 38 1.90 -0.45 5.93
CA ILE A 38 2.05 -0.77 4.51
C ILE A 38 3.52 -1.00 4.15
N ASN A 39 4.41 -0.13 4.62
CA ASN A 39 5.85 -0.27 4.42
C ASN A 39 6.42 -1.53 5.08
N ALA A 40 5.87 -1.98 6.21
CA ALA A 40 6.25 -3.27 6.82
C ALA A 40 5.78 -4.46 5.96
N VAL A 41 4.56 -4.40 5.41
CA VAL A 41 4.02 -5.43 4.50
C VAL A 41 4.82 -5.52 3.20
N LEU A 42 5.26 -4.38 2.67
CA LEU A 42 6.19 -4.30 1.54
C LEU A 42 7.58 -4.80 1.94
N GLY A 43 8.10 -4.40 3.09
CA GLY A 43 9.38 -4.88 3.63
C GLY A 43 9.46 -6.40 3.77
N HIS A 44 8.33 -7.08 3.99
CA HIS A 44 8.29 -8.54 4.01
C HIS A 44 8.71 -9.17 2.66
N THR A 45 8.50 -8.53 1.51
CA THR A 45 9.00 -9.08 0.24
C THR A 45 10.53 -9.12 0.23
N ALA A 46 11.22 -8.18 0.88
CA ALA A 46 12.68 -8.18 0.97
C ALA A 46 13.26 -9.33 1.82
N SER A 47 12.42 -10.03 2.59
CA SER A 47 12.82 -11.23 3.33
C SER A 47 12.97 -12.47 2.43
N SER A 48 12.42 -12.43 1.22
CA SER A 48 12.47 -13.53 0.25
C SER A 48 13.50 -13.24 -0.83
N GLU A 49 14.09 -14.30 -1.36
CA GLU A 49 14.93 -14.23 -2.55
C GLU A 49 14.11 -14.63 -3.77
N TYR A 50 14.27 -13.88 -4.86
CA TYR A 50 13.53 -14.08 -6.10
C TYR A 50 14.47 -14.44 -7.23
N MET A 51 14.04 -15.36 -8.08
CA MET A 51 14.78 -15.67 -9.31
C MET A 51 14.72 -14.53 -10.33
N ASN A 52 13.67 -13.71 -10.28
CA ASN A 52 13.49 -12.54 -11.14
C ASN A 52 12.89 -11.40 -10.31
N PRO A 53 13.46 -10.19 -10.34
CA PRO A 53 12.95 -9.04 -9.59
C PRO A 53 11.50 -8.66 -9.98
N ARG A 54 11.07 -8.94 -11.21
CA ARG A 54 9.68 -8.76 -11.66
C ARG A 54 8.68 -9.54 -10.81
N ALA A 55 9.03 -10.75 -10.36
CA ALA A 55 8.14 -11.56 -9.52
C ALA A 55 7.93 -10.91 -8.15
N ALA A 56 8.96 -10.26 -7.60
CA ALA A 56 8.85 -9.52 -6.35
C ALA A 56 7.95 -8.30 -6.50
N VAL A 57 8.11 -7.54 -7.60
CA VAL A 57 7.25 -6.40 -7.92
C VAL A 57 5.80 -6.82 -8.07
N ALA A 58 5.52 -7.90 -8.81
CA ALA A 58 4.16 -8.43 -8.92
C ALA A 58 3.56 -8.82 -7.56
N GLN A 59 4.38 -9.33 -6.63
CA GLN A 59 3.93 -9.61 -5.27
C GLN A 59 3.65 -8.33 -4.46
N MET A 60 4.46 -7.28 -4.63
CA MET A 60 4.19 -5.96 -4.04
C MET A 60 2.88 -5.38 -4.59
N GLU A 61 2.69 -5.41 -5.90
CA GLU A 61 1.46 -4.96 -6.57
C GLU A 61 0.23 -5.70 -6.05
N ALA A 62 0.30 -7.04 -5.94
CA ALA A 62 -0.81 -7.84 -5.41
C ALA A 62 -1.18 -7.43 -3.96
N LYS A 63 -0.19 -7.14 -3.11
CA LYS A 63 -0.43 -6.68 -1.74
C LYS A 63 -1.05 -5.28 -1.71
N LEU A 64 -0.58 -4.36 -2.55
CA LEU A 64 -1.11 -3.01 -2.66
C LEU A 64 -2.53 -3.00 -3.24
N ALA A 65 -2.84 -3.88 -4.19
CA ALA A 65 -4.17 -4.03 -4.76
C ALA A 65 -5.22 -4.43 -3.70
N LEU A 66 -4.85 -5.24 -2.70
CA LEU A 66 -5.73 -5.57 -1.56
C LEU A 66 -6.12 -4.34 -0.73
N LEU A 67 -5.31 -3.28 -0.78
CA LEU A 67 -5.56 -2.00 -0.12
C LEU A 67 -6.26 -0.99 -1.04
N GLY A 68 -6.59 -1.40 -2.28
CA GLY A 68 -7.20 -0.53 -3.28
C GLY A 68 -6.22 0.38 -4.02
N LEU A 69 -4.91 0.14 -3.88
CA LEU A 69 -3.84 0.84 -4.60
C LEU A 69 -3.51 0.04 -5.86
N ASN A 70 -3.81 0.61 -7.03
CA ASN A 70 -3.58 -0.03 -8.32
C ASN A 70 -2.49 0.70 -9.10
N SER A 71 -1.55 -0.04 -9.67
CA SER A 71 -0.49 0.53 -10.48
C SER A 71 -1.09 1.27 -11.69
N GLN A 72 -0.61 2.48 -11.95
CA GLN A 72 -0.94 3.27 -13.13
C GLN A 72 -0.12 2.83 -14.36
N GLN A 73 0.90 2.01 -14.14
CA GLN A 73 1.81 1.54 -15.17
C GLN A 73 1.70 0.02 -15.29
N ASN A 74 1.87 -0.49 -16.51
CA ASN A 74 1.96 -1.93 -16.69
C ASN A 74 3.33 -2.39 -16.19
N SER A 75 3.36 -3.17 -15.10
CA SER A 75 4.60 -3.76 -14.60
C SER A 75 5.27 -4.70 -15.60
N ASN A 76 4.55 -5.13 -16.64
CA ASN A 76 5.12 -5.86 -17.77
C ASN A 76 5.98 -5.03 -18.73
N ASP A 77 6.04 -3.72 -18.55
CA ASP A 77 6.91 -2.85 -19.35
C ASP A 77 8.16 -2.41 -18.55
N LEU A 78 8.32 -2.89 -17.31
CA LEU A 78 9.49 -2.58 -16.50
C LEU A 78 10.73 -3.32 -17.01
N GLU A 79 11.75 -2.53 -17.33
CA GLU A 79 13.09 -3.00 -17.67
C GLU A 79 13.95 -3.06 -16.40
N PHE A 80 14.54 -4.23 -16.15
CA PHE A 80 15.45 -4.43 -15.03
C PHE A 80 16.88 -4.49 -15.58
N ALA A 81 17.68 -3.50 -15.23
CA ALA A 81 19.13 -3.53 -15.43
C ALA A 81 19.78 -4.71 -14.69
N GLU A 82 20.90 -5.20 -15.22
CA GLU A 82 21.69 -6.27 -14.60
C GLU A 82 22.30 -5.82 -13.27
N GLY A 83 22.38 -6.74 -12.30
CA GLY A 83 22.96 -6.47 -10.99
C GLY A 83 22.01 -5.72 -10.05
N ALA A 84 21.92 -4.40 -10.14
CA ALA A 84 21.13 -3.59 -9.22
C ALA A 84 20.47 -2.41 -9.94
N GLY A 85 19.36 -1.94 -9.37
CA GLY A 85 18.64 -0.79 -9.89
C GLY A 85 17.57 -0.28 -8.94
N GLU A 86 17.06 0.90 -9.26
CA GLU A 86 15.98 1.57 -8.54
C GLU A 86 15.04 2.26 -9.52
N PHE A 87 13.76 2.29 -9.19
CA PHE A 87 12.74 2.99 -9.97
C PHE A 87 11.52 3.26 -9.10
N ASP A 88 10.70 4.22 -9.53
CA ASP A 88 9.45 4.57 -8.89
C ASP A 88 8.26 4.10 -9.73
N LEU A 89 7.25 3.56 -9.06
CA LEU A 89 5.97 3.17 -9.65
C LEU A 89 4.86 4.03 -9.08
N ALA A 90 4.02 4.59 -9.97
CA ALA A 90 2.85 5.35 -9.55
C ALA A 90 1.65 4.41 -9.31
N PHE A 91 0.98 4.55 -8.16
CA PHE A 91 -0.23 3.83 -7.80
C PHE A 91 -1.37 4.81 -7.54
N SER A 92 -2.55 4.54 -8.10
CA SER A 92 -3.76 5.32 -7.83
C SER A 92 -4.67 4.56 -6.86
N ARG A 93 -5.20 5.28 -5.89
CA ARG A 93 -6.12 4.75 -4.88
C ARG A 93 -7.55 4.82 -5.41
N TYR A 94 -8.16 3.66 -5.62
CA TYR A 94 -9.51 3.51 -6.20
C TYR A 94 -9.69 4.12 -7.61
N GLY A 95 -8.62 4.61 -8.25
CA GLY A 95 -8.70 5.31 -9.52
C GLY A 95 -9.20 6.74 -9.36
N GLU A 96 -9.95 7.20 -10.34
CA GLU A 96 -10.57 8.53 -10.34
C GLU A 96 -11.94 8.47 -9.67
N ILE A 97 -12.12 9.23 -8.58
CA ILE A 97 -13.42 9.40 -7.94
C ILE A 97 -14.10 10.60 -8.59
N ILE A 98 -15.16 10.33 -9.35
CA ILE A 98 -15.98 11.37 -10.00
C ILE A 98 -17.22 11.61 -9.16
N GLY A 99 -17.42 12.85 -8.75
CA GLY A 99 -18.47 13.21 -7.80
C GLY A 99 -19.00 14.61 -7.99
N LYS A 100 -19.80 15.04 -7.01
CA LYS A 100 -20.36 16.38 -6.98
C LYS A 100 -20.50 16.83 -5.54
N SER A 101 -19.78 17.88 -5.17
CA SER A 101 -19.90 18.53 -3.87
C SER A 101 -21.11 19.45 -3.83
N VAL A 102 -21.43 19.96 -2.64
CA VAL A 102 -22.54 20.90 -2.42
C VAL A 102 -22.34 22.19 -3.25
N ASP A 103 -21.08 22.59 -3.44
CA ASP A 103 -20.71 23.86 -4.08
C ASP A 103 -20.40 23.73 -5.59
N THR A 104 -20.33 22.49 -6.12
CA THR A 104 -20.02 22.27 -7.54
C THR A 104 -21.19 22.74 -8.42
N PRO A 105 -20.98 23.55 -9.46
CA PRO A 105 -22.04 23.97 -10.40
C PRO A 105 -22.76 22.79 -11.08
N HIS A 106 -23.99 22.97 -11.58
CA HIS A 106 -24.79 21.87 -12.16
C HIS A 106 -24.18 21.23 -13.41
N ASP A 107 -23.37 21.97 -14.17
CA ASP A 107 -22.76 21.52 -15.42
C ASP A 107 -21.31 21.01 -15.24
N GLU A 108 -20.84 20.89 -14.00
CA GLU A 108 -19.47 20.48 -13.65
C GLU A 108 -19.46 19.27 -12.71
N PHE A 109 -18.36 18.50 -12.74
CA PHE A 109 -18.07 17.38 -11.85
C PHE A 109 -16.78 17.63 -11.09
N ASP A 110 -16.71 17.12 -9.87
CA ASP A 110 -15.46 17.06 -9.11
C ASP A 110 -14.70 15.80 -9.46
N HIS A 111 -13.39 15.93 -9.52
CA HIS A 111 -12.46 14.84 -9.79
C HIS A 111 -11.45 14.79 -8.64
N GLU A 112 -11.46 13.70 -7.88
CA GLU A 112 -10.45 13.44 -6.85
C GLU A 112 -9.63 12.21 -7.26
N GLU A 113 -8.32 12.41 -7.39
CA GLU A 113 -7.37 11.32 -7.57
C GLU A 113 -6.31 11.38 -6.48
N LYS A 114 -6.09 10.24 -5.80
CA LYS A 114 -4.99 10.08 -4.86
C LYS A 114 -3.94 9.14 -5.46
N VAL A 115 -2.83 9.72 -5.89
CA VAL A 115 -1.68 9.00 -6.42
C VAL A 115 -0.57 8.92 -5.36
N VAL A 116 -0.02 7.73 -5.17
CA VAL A 116 1.13 7.46 -4.30
C VAL A 116 2.26 6.84 -5.11
N SER A 117 3.50 7.13 -4.71
CA SER A 117 4.68 6.57 -5.35
C SER A 117 5.26 5.44 -4.52
N LEU A 118 5.46 4.28 -5.15
CA LEU A 118 6.20 3.17 -4.59
C LEU A 118 7.63 3.23 -5.13
N HIS A 119 8.58 3.50 -4.25
CA HIS A 119 10.00 3.39 -4.56
C HIS A 119 10.44 1.93 -4.45
N VAL A 120 11.00 1.38 -5.52
CA VAL A 120 11.48 0.01 -5.59
C VAL A 120 12.99 0.00 -5.84
N ARG A 121 13.72 -0.73 -5.00
CA ARG A 121 15.16 -0.99 -5.17
C ARG A 121 15.40 -2.49 -5.23
N TYR A 122 16.23 -2.95 -6.16
CA TYR A 122 16.61 -4.36 -6.25
C TYR A 122 18.11 -4.54 -6.40
N GLU A 123 18.60 -5.68 -5.93
CA GLU A 123 20.00 -6.07 -6.02
C GLU A 123 20.14 -7.58 -6.22
N GLN A 124 21.09 -7.98 -7.05
CA GLN A 124 21.46 -9.36 -7.32
C GLN A 124 22.50 -9.82 -6.31
N LEU A 125 22.24 -10.98 -5.72
CA LEU A 125 23.12 -11.65 -4.78
C LEU A 125 24.16 -12.50 -5.53
N GLU A 126 25.23 -12.89 -4.84
CA GLU A 126 26.28 -13.78 -5.38
C GLU A 126 25.73 -15.15 -5.82
N THR A 127 24.60 -15.58 -5.24
CA THR A 127 23.85 -16.78 -5.61
C THR A 127 23.11 -16.66 -6.94
N GLY A 128 23.06 -15.45 -7.53
CA GLY A 128 22.32 -15.13 -8.75
C GLY A 128 20.84 -14.79 -8.54
N SER A 129 20.33 -14.92 -7.31
CA SER A 129 18.98 -14.49 -6.92
C SER A 129 18.93 -12.98 -6.64
N PHE A 130 17.72 -12.43 -6.49
CA PHE A 130 17.49 -11.00 -6.27
C PHE A 130 16.77 -10.74 -4.95
N LYS A 131 17.19 -9.68 -4.27
CA LYS A 131 16.42 -9.05 -3.19
C LYS A 131 15.77 -7.77 -3.71
N VAL A 132 14.53 -7.57 -3.32
CA VAL A 132 13.74 -6.41 -3.75
C VAL A 132 13.10 -5.74 -2.55
N TYR A 133 13.35 -4.45 -2.43
CA TYR A 133 12.92 -3.56 -1.36
C TYR A 133 11.89 -2.60 -1.93
N GLY A 134 10.80 -2.38 -1.20
CA GLY A 134 9.73 -1.48 -1.61
C GLY A 134 9.30 -0.60 -0.45
N SER A 135 9.11 0.69 -0.71
CA SER A 135 8.58 1.65 0.27
C SER A 135 7.69 2.68 -0.42
N LEU A 136 6.53 2.96 0.16
CA LEU A 136 5.72 4.11 -0.20
C LEU A 136 6.42 5.39 0.24
N VAL A 137 6.47 6.37 -0.66
CA VAL A 137 7.03 7.72 -0.47
C VAL A 137 5.90 8.73 -0.24
#